data_AF-A0A498HYP2-F1
#
_entry.id   AF-A0A498HYP2-F1
#
_cell.length_a   1.000
_cell.length_b   1.000
_cell.length_c   1.000
_cell.angle_alpha   90.00
_cell.angle_beta   90.00
_cell.angle_gamma   90.00
#
_symmetry.space_group_name_H-M   'P 1'
#
loop_
_entity.id
_entity.type
_entity.pdbx_description
1 polymer ?
#
loop_
_entity_poly.entity_id
_entity_poly.type
_entity_poly.pdbx_seq_one_letter_code
_entity_poly.pdbx_strand_id
1 'polypeptide(L)'
;MAASVFQQSKPAQGRVMKAFKDLIAKRRSGKEYSDDFLQSMIERDSCPNNEKQHRQFMTLTSDSKSDVIVLTLIIGGQTTSSAAMMWSLKFFGETREVLDRLREEQLAIARARPEGASATYEDIKNMPYCLKVMKETLRLGNKGWRVNIDMTCIHMNPKHLPDPMQFNPSRFEVPDSLPKHFEMQKPYSYIPFGSGPRSCLGTNMAKATIMMFLHRVVSGYSWTIHDWDPRMEKISFVPRLASGLPITLKAL
;
A
#
# COMPACT_ATOMS: atom_id res chain seq x y z
N MET A 1 23.88 -33.45 1.10
CA MET A 1 23.10 -32.25 1.52
C MET A 1 22.10 -31.93 0.43
N ALA A 2 20.84 -31.66 0.77
CA ALA A 2 19.89 -31.12 -0.21
C ALA A 2 20.27 -29.66 -0.56
N ALA A 3 20.26 -29.31 -1.84
CA ALA A 3 20.47 -27.92 -2.26
C ALA A 3 19.38 -27.02 -1.65
N SER A 4 19.74 -25.84 -1.17
CA SER A 4 18.77 -24.94 -0.54
C SER A 4 17.71 -24.47 -1.55
N VAL A 5 16.51 -24.09 -1.07
CA VAL A 5 15.41 -23.58 -1.92
C VAL A 5 15.89 -22.44 -2.83
N PHE A 6 16.82 -21.60 -2.34
CA PHE A 6 17.46 -20.52 -3.11
C PHE A 6 18.43 -21.01 -4.22
N GLN A 7 19.13 -22.12 -3.99
CA GLN A 7 19.98 -22.74 -5.02
C GLN A 7 19.12 -23.42 -6.12
N GLN A 8 17.98 -24.01 -5.75
CA GLN A 8 17.06 -24.64 -6.69
C GLN A 8 16.24 -23.64 -7.51
N SER A 9 15.91 -22.47 -6.95
CA SER A 9 15.07 -21.47 -7.62
C SER A 9 15.76 -20.77 -8.79
N LYS A 10 17.07 -20.52 -8.72
CA LYS A 10 17.82 -19.82 -9.79
C LYS A 10 17.77 -20.56 -11.15
N PRO A 11 18.07 -21.86 -11.27
CA PRO A 11 17.91 -22.60 -12.53
C PRO A 11 16.46 -22.62 -13.03
N ALA A 12 15.47 -22.72 -12.13
CA ALA A 12 14.06 -22.71 -12.49
C ALA A 12 13.63 -21.35 -13.08
N GLN A 13 14.02 -20.25 -12.46
CA GLN A 13 13.80 -18.89 -12.97
C GLN A 13 14.44 -18.70 -14.34
N GLY A 14 15.66 -19.22 -14.56
CA GLY A 14 16.33 -19.20 -15.86
C GLY A 14 15.53 -19.92 -16.97
N ARG A 15 14.99 -21.10 -16.68
CA ARG A 15 14.14 -21.86 -17.63
C ARG A 15 12.85 -21.11 -17.98
N VAL A 16 12.15 -20.60 -16.97
CA VAL A 16 10.90 -19.82 -17.18
C VAL A 16 11.19 -18.56 -18.01
N MET A 17 12.24 -17.81 -17.67
CA MET A 17 12.63 -16.60 -18.39
C MET A 17 13.01 -16.89 -19.85
N LYS A 18 13.68 -18.02 -20.12
CA LYS A 18 13.95 -18.46 -21.49
C LYS A 18 12.66 -18.72 -22.27
N ALA A 19 11.74 -19.51 -21.71
CA ALA A 19 10.47 -19.83 -22.36
C ALA A 19 9.64 -18.56 -22.69
N PHE A 20 9.59 -17.58 -21.77
CA PHE A 20 8.94 -16.29 -22.02
C PHE A 20 9.62 -15.49 -23.15
N LYS A 21 10.95 -15.45 -23.20
CA LYS A 21 11.70 -14.77 -24.28
C LYS A 21 11.46 -15.43 -25.64
N ASP A 22 11.51 -16.76 -25.68
CA ASP A 22 11.26 -17.53 -26.90
C ASP A 22 9.83 -17.28 -27.42
N LEU A 23 8.84 -17.23 -26.52
CA LEU A 23 7.44 -16.88 -26.85
C LEU A 23 7.31 -15.44 -27.41
N ILE A 24 7.92 -14.45 -26.74
CA ILE A 24 7.89 -13.05 -27.19
C ILE A 24 8.55 -12.90 -28.57
N ALA A 25 9.66 -13.60 -28.82
CA ALA A 25 10.36 -13.56 -30.10
C ALA A 25 9.53 -14.17 -31.24
N LYS A 26 8.80 -15.27 -30.99
CA LYS A 26 7.86 -15.85 -31.96
C LYS A 26 6.71 -14.88 -32.29
N ARG A 27 6.10 -14.25 -31.28
CA ARG A 27 5.01 -13.29 -31.48
C ARG A 27 5.46 -12.03 -32.23
N ARG A 28 6.60 -11.45 -31.85
CA ARG A 28 7.20 -10.29 -32.56
C ARG A 28 7.63 -10.61 -34.00
N SER A 29 7.89 -11.86 -34.33
CA SER A 29 8.19 -12.31 -35.71
C SER A 29 6.96 -12.81 -36.48
N GLY A 30 5.74 -12.66 -35.93
CA GLY A 30 4.49 -13.10 -36.56
C GLY A 30 4.31 -14.61 -36.68
N LYS A 31 5.18 -15.42 -36.03
CA LYS A 31 5.14 -16.89 -36.09
C LYS A 31 4.09 -17.51 -35.18
N GLU A 32 3.57 -16.75 -34.23
CA GLU A 32 2.60 -17.19 -33.22
C GLU A 32 1.75 -15.98 -32.82
N TYR A 33 0.43 -16.16 -32.64
CA TYR A 33 -0.48 -15.12 -32.17
C TYR A 33 -1.47 -15.73 -31.17
N SER A 34 -1.86 -14.95 -30.17
CA SER A 34 -2.83 -15.31 -29.14
C SER A 34 -3.39 -14.02 -28.56
N ASP A 35 -4.71 -13.87 -28.54
CA ASP A 35 -5.38 -12.71 -27.95
C ASP A 35 -5.34 -12.81 -26.41
N ASP A 36 -4.26 -12.29 -25.84
CA ASP A 36 -4.01 -12.32 -24.40
C ASP A 36 -3.19 -11.10 -23.93
N PHE A 37 -3.03 -11.00 -22.61
CA PHE A 37 -2.32 -9.89 -21.97
C PHE A 37 -0.88 -9.69 -22.46
N LEU A 38 -0.16 -10.76 -22.84
CA LEU A 38 1.19 -10.64 -23.38
C LEU A 38 1.18 -10.01 -24.77
N GLN A 39 0.19 -10.34 -25.60
CA GLN A 39 0.01 -9.72 -26.91
C GLN A 39 -0.32 -8.23 -26.78
N SER A 40 -1.28 -7.86 -25.91
CA SER A 40 -1.61 -6.44 -25.65
C SER A 40 -0.44 -5.64 -25.06
N MET A 41 0.51 -6.28 -24.36
CA MET A 41 1.75 -5.62 -23.91
C MET A 41 2.71 -5.35 -25.07
N ILE A 42 2.89 -6.29 -26.00
CA ILE A 42 3.76 -6.14 -27.17
C ILE A 42 3.27 -4.99 -28.08
N GLU A 43 1.96 -4.89 -28.26
CA GLU A 43 1.31 -3.82 -29.03
C GLU A 43 1.47 -2.45 -28.35
N ARG A 44 1.31 -2.37 -27.03
CA ARG A 44 1.50 -1.13 -26.26
C ARG A 44 2.95 -0.65 -26.18
N ASP A 45 3.92 -1.58 -26.14
CA ASP A 45 5.37 -1.28 -26.20
C ASP A 45 5.76 -0.61 -27.54
N SER A 46 4.90 -0.74 -28.56
CA SER A 46 5.08 -0.15 -29.89
C SER A 46 4.41 1.23 -30.04
N CYS A 47 3.87 1.82 -28.96
CA CYS A 47 3.06 3.05 -28.99
C CYS A 47 3.80 4.25 -28.32
N PRO A 48 3.74 5.48 -28.88
CA PRO A 48 4.48 6.65 -28.37
C PRO A 48 4.00 7.21 -27.01
N ASN A 49 4.88 8.00 -26.37
CA ASN A 49 5.05 8.05 -24.91
C ASN A 49 4.17 9.05 -24.10
N ASN A 50 3.13 9.67 -24.68
CA ASN A 50 2.65 10.99 -24.22
C ASN A 50 1.61 11.04 -23.06
N GLU A 51 1.08 9.93 -22.51
CA GLU A 51 -0.22 9.98 -21.77
C GLU A 51 -0.30 9.24 -20.40
N LYS A 52 0.43 9.62 -19.35
CA LYS A 52 0.15 9.12 -17.96
C LYS A 52 0.49 10.13 -16.84
N GLN A 53 -0.51 10.68 -16.13
CA GLN A 53 -0.26 11.49 -14.92
C GLN A 53 -1.45 11.64 -13.94
N HIS A 54 -1.13 11.75 -12.64
CA HIS A 54 -2.01 12.11 -11.49
C HIS A 54 -3.08 11.05 -11.05
N ARG A 55 -3.57 10.97 -9.80
CA ARG A 55 -3.44 11.82 -8.59
C ARG A 55 -3.62 11.00 -7.27
N GLN A 56 -3.31 11.59 -6.11
CA GLN A 56 -3.50 11.03 -4.73
C GLN A 56 -4.30 12.04 -3.87
N PHE A 57 -5.03 11.58 -2.82
CA PHE A 57 -5.17 12.16 -1.45
C PHE A 57 -6.47 11.74 -0.72
N MET A 58 -6.43 11.46 0.59
CA MET A 58 -7.55 11.65 1.55
C MET A 58 -7.09 11.60 3.02
N THR A 59 -7.89 12.18 3.95
CA THR A 59 -7.62 12.37 5.40
C THR A 59 -8.95 12.35 6.19
N LEU A 60 -8.95 12.02 7.50
CA LEU A 60 -9.71 12.65 8.63
C LEU A 60 -10.01 11.70 9.84
N THR A 61 -10.44 12.26 10.98
CA THR A 61 -10.75 11.62 12.28
C THR A 61 -12.25 11.18 12.36
N SER A 62 -12.95 10.82 13.47
CA SER A 62 -12.77 10.82 14.95
C SER A 62 -13.78 9.79 15.58
N ASP A 63 -14.01 9.57 16.89
CA ASP A 63 -13.08 9.56 18.05
C ASP A 63 -13.39 8.52 19.17
N SER A 64 -13.68 8.89 20.44
CA SER A 64 -13.79 8.09 21.71
C SER A 64 -12.50 7.38 22.17
N LYS A 65 -11.56 7.26 21.25
CA LYS A 65 -10.16 6.99 21.49
C LYS A 65 -9.43 8.23 22.04
N SER A 66 -10.14 9.33 22.34
CA SER A 66 -9.64 10.70 22.46
C SER A 66 -8.44 10.83 23.37
N ASP A 67 -8.49 10.28 24.58
CA ASP A 67 -7.47 10.58 25.60
C ASP A 67 -6.20 9.77 25.36
N VAL A 68 -6.37 8.51 24.91
CA VAL A 68 -5.28 7.67 24.41
C VAL A 68 -4.72 8.24 23.11
N ILE A 69 -5.55 8.82 22.24
CA ILE A 69 -5.13 9.54 21.03
C ILE A 69 -4.34 10.77 21.42
N VAL A 70 -4.80 11.62 22.34
CA VAL A 70 -4.10 12.82 22.79
C VAL A 70 -2.75 12.44 23.40
N LEU A 71 -2.69 11.41 24.26
CA LEU A 71 -1.43 10.90 24.78
C LEU A 71 -0.50 10.35 23.67
N THR A 72 -1.05 9.62 22.70
CA THR A 72 -0.30 9.09 21.54
C THR A 72 0.14 10.20 20.58
N LEU A 73 -0.63 11.27 20.43
CA LEU A 73 -0.32 12.46 19.63
C LEU A 73 0.74 13.31 20.32
N ILE A 74 0.72 13.40 21.66
CA ILE A 74 1.78 14.04 22.44
C ILE A 74 3.07 13.23 22.33
N ILE A 75 3.06 11.93 22.64
CA ILE A 75 4.27 11.09 22.59
C ILE A 75 4.80 10.97 21.15
N GLY A 76 3.93 10.69 20.18
CA GLY A 76 4.28 10.61 18.77
C GLY A 76 4.75 11.95 18.21
N GLY A 77 4.05 13.04 18.54
CA GLY A 77 4.41 14.39 18.13
C GLY A 77 5.76 14.82 18.70
N GLN A 78 6.01 14.62 20.00
CA GLN A 78 7.29 14.93 20.65
C GLN A 78 8.43 14.11 20.06
N THR A 79 8.33 12.77 20.11
CA THR A 79 9.44 11.89 19.67
C THR A 79 9.80 12.06 18.20
N THR A 80 8.80 12.13 17.30
CA THR A 80 9.07 12.31 15.87
C THR A 80 9.52 13.72 15.52
N SER A 81 9.01 14.75 16.19
CA SER A 81 9.46 16.14 15.96
C SER A 81 10.87 16.36 16.49
N SER A 82 11.22 15.84 17.68
CA SER A 82 12.60 15.87 18.20
C SER A 82 13.56 15.16 17.25
N ALA A 83 13.19 14.00 16.71
CA ALA A 83 13.98 13.29 15.70
C ALA A 83 14.12 14.12 14.41
N ALA A 84 13.05 14.74 13.92
CA ALA A 84 13.09 15.61 12.74
C ALA A 84 13.97 16.85 12.96
N MET A 85 13.88 17.51 14.12
CA MET A 85 14.74 18.65 14.49
C MET A 85 16.22 18.24 14.55
N MET A 86 16.52 17.09 15.17
CA MET A 86 17.87 16.52 15.21
C MET A 86 18.40 16.25 13.79
N TRP A 87 17.60 15.63 12.92
CA TRP A 87 17.97 15.39 11.53
C TRP A 87 18.18 16.70 10.73
N SER A 88 17.35 17.73 10.94
CA SER A 88 17.56 19.05 10.33
C SER A 88 18.89 19.66 10.76
N LEU A 89 19.20 19.68 12.06
CA LEU A 89 20.49 20.17 12.58
C LEU A 89 21.67 19.40 11.97
N LYS A 90 21.55 18.08 11.87
CA LYS A 90 22.55 17.21 11.22
C LYS A 90 22.75 17.59 9.75
N PHE A 91 21.68 17.78 8.98
CA PHE A 91 21.77 18.18 7.57
C PHE A 91 22.29 19.61 7.38
N PHE A 92 22.01 20.54 8.31
CA PHE A 92 22.59 21.89 8.28
C PHE A 92 24.10 21.89 8.51
N GLY A 93 24.61 20.96 9.34
CA GLY A 93 26.05 20.76 9.51
C GLY A 93 26.75 20.26 8.24
N GLU A 94 26.05 19.49 7.40
CA GLU A 94 26.56 18.94 6.14
C GLU A 94 26.35 19.86 4.93
N THR A 95 25.37 20.76 4.97
CA THR A 95 24.99 21.59 3.81
C THR A 95 24.80 23.06 4.21
N ARG A 96 25.92 23.81 4.28
CA ARG A 96 25.90 25.23 4.67
C ARG A 96 25.03 26.11 3.76
N GLU A 97 25.04 25.91 2.45
CA GLU A 97 24.20 26.66 1.50
C GLU A 97 22.71 26.63 1.86
N VAL A 98 22.19 25.47 2.28
CA VAL A 98 20.80 25.31 2.71
C VAL A 98 20.55 26.02 4.03
N LEU A 99 21.50 25.98 4.97
CA LEU A 99 21.41 26.71 6.23
C LEU A 99 21.43 28.23 6.01
N ASP A 100 22.31 28.73 5.15
CA ASP A 100 22.48 30.16 4.90
C ASP A 100 21.25 30.73 4.18
N ARG A 101 20.75 30.05 3.14
CA ARG A 101 19.50 30.41 2.45
C ARG A 101 18.27 30.33 3.36
N LEU A 102 18.23 29.35 4.29
CA LEU A 102 17.18 29.30 5.30
C LEU A 102 17.30 30.45 6.29
N ARG A 103 18.52 30.79 6.73
CA ARG A 103 18.78 31.92 7.63
C ARG A 103 18.36 33.24 6.98
N GLU A 104 18.59 33.44 5.69
CA GLU A 104 18.13 34.62 4.94
C GLU A 104 16.61 34.79 5.00
N GLU A 105 15.83 33.72 4.73
CA GLU A 105 14.38 33.72 4.86
C GLU A 105 13.94 34.08 6.30
N GLN A 106 14.51 33.41 7.29
CA GLN A 106 14.13 33.61 8.69
C GLN A 106 14.51 35.01 9.21
N LEU A 107 15.65 35.57 8.79
CA LEU A 107 16.06 36.94 9.13
C LEU A 107 15.27 38.00 8.37
N ALA A 108 14.80 37.73 7.15
CA ALA A 108 13.89 38.65 6.44
C ALA A 108 12.56 38.78 7.20
N ILE A 109 11.98 37.65 7.63
CA ILE A 109 10.76 37.63 8.46
C ILE A 109 11.01 38.32 9.80
N ALA A 110 12.14 38.06 10.48
CA ALA A 110 12.44 38.67 11.77
C ALA A 110 12.59 40.21 11.69
N ARG A 111 13.19 40.74 10.61
CA ARG A 111 13.36 42.18 10.38
C ARG A 111 12.07 42.92 10.03
N ALA A 112 11.03 42.20 9.58
CA ALA A 112 9.72 42.78 9.32
C ALA A 112 8.88 43.02 10.58
N ARG A 113 9.39 42.65 11.78
CA ARG A 113 8.68 42.74 13.06
C ARG A 113 9.22 43.86 13.95
N PRO A 114 8.40 44.38 14.89
CA PRO A 114 8.88 45.24 15.96
C PRO A 114 9.98 44.57 16.79
N GLU A 115 10.91 45.37 17.29
CA GLU A 115 12.05 44.88 18.08
C GLU A 115 11.56 44.19 19.37
N GLY A 116 12.06 42.98 19.63
CA GLY A 116 11.62 42.14 20.75
C GLY A 116 10.33 41.33 20.52
N ALA A 117 9.64 41.48 19.38
CA ALA A 117 8.41 40.71 19.11
C ALA A 117 8.69 39.23 18.77
N SER A 118 7.93 38.33 19.40
CA SER A 118 7.93 36.89 19.12
C SER A 118 7.34 36.55 17.75
N ALA A 119 7.69 35.37 17.23
CA ALA A 119 7.14 34.88 15.96
C ALA A 119 5.64 34.57 16.06
N THR A 120 4.89 34.95 15.02
CA THR A 120 3.44 34.78 14.92
C THR A 120 3.05 33.59 14.04
N TYR A 121 1.77 33.19 14.06
CA TYR A 121 1.27 32.17 13.15
C TYR A 121 1.29 32.61 11.67
N GLU A 122 1.13 33.91 11.39
CA GLU A 122 1.25 34.44 10.03
C GLU A 122 2.71 34.39 9.53
N ASP A 123 3.69 34.58 10.42
CA ASP A 123 5.11 34.40 10.08
C ASP A 123 5.38 32.98 9.58
N ILE A 124 4.80 31.96 10.24
CA ILE A 124 4.99 30.54 9.90
C ILE A 124 4.45 30.24 8.49
N LYS A 125 3.32 30.84 8.09
CA LYS A 125 2.80 30.69 6.71
C LYS A 125 3.76 31.27 5.67
N ASN A 126 4.55 32.28 6.05
CA ASN A 126 5.50 32.98 5.19
C ASN A 126 6.91 32.34 5.15
N MET A 127 7.05 31.05 5.51
CA MET A 127 8.32 30.29 5.46
C MET A 127 8.37 29.21 4.35
N PRO A 128 8.22 29.57 3.05
CA PRO A 128 8.11 28.59 1.96
C PRO A 128 9.37 27.78 1.71
N TYR A 129 10.57 28.27 2.06
CA TYR A 129 11.83 27.52 1.97
C TYR A 129 12.03 26.63 3.19
N CYS A 130 11.73 27.10 4.41
CA CYS A 130 11.68 26.26 5.61
C CYS A 130 10.77 25.03 5.42
N LEU A 131 9.60 25.21 4.79
CA LEU A 131 8.71 24.09 4.47
C LEU A 131 9.34 23.07 3.51
N LYS A 132 10.17 23.50 2.55
CA LYS A 132 10.92 22.60 1.65
C LYS A 132 12.00 21.84 2.40
N VAL A 133 12.76 22.53 3.26
CA VAL A 133 13.77 21.94 4.15
C VAL A 133 13.14 20.89 5.06
N MET A 134 12.04 21.21 5.73
CA MET A 134 11.31 20.26 6.60
C MET A 134 10.87 19.01 5.84
N LYS A 135 10.29 19.16 4.64
CA LYS A 135 9.87 18.03 3.79
C LYS A 135 11.04 17.12 3.41
N GLU A 136 12.18 17.72 3.05
CA GLU A 136 13.39 16.96 2.68
C GLU A 136 14.05 16.29 3.90
N THR A 137 14.08 16.96 5.06
CA THR A 137 14.48 16.35 6.33
C THR A 137 13.63 15.13 6.64
N LEU A 138 12.30 15.22 6.53
CA LEU A 138 11.41 14.07 6.80
C LEU A 138 11.59 12.94 5.79
N ARG A 139 11.94 13.25 4.53
CA ARG A 139 12.25 12.26 3.50
C ARG A 139 13.57 11.51 3.78
N LEU A 140 14.60 12.23 4.23
CA LEU A 140 15.95 11.68 4.45
C LEU A 140 16.20 11.18 5.87
N GLY A 141 15.56 11.72 6.90
CA GLY A 141 15.68 11.28 8.30
C GLY A 141 15.07 9.90 8.55
N ASN A 142 14.14 9.47 7.68
CA ASN A 142 13.62 8.11 7.65
C ASN A 142 14.48 7.13 6.81
N LYS A 143 15.62 7.55 6.26
CA LYS A 143 16.51 6.71 5.44
C LYS A 143 17.06 5.56 6.28
N GLY A 144 16.63 4.34 5.97
CA GLY A 144 17.00 3.11 6.68
C GLY A 144 15.85 2.49 7.49
N TRP A 145 14.80 3.27 7.80
CA TRP A 145 13.59 2.74 8.41
C TRP A 145 12.71 2.04 7.36
N ARG A 146 12.19 0.87 7.71
CA ARG A 146 11.22 0.13 6.89
C ARG A 146 9.88 0.10 7.60
N VAL A 147 8.95 0.94 7.14
CA VAL A 147 7.55 0.92 7.60
C VAL A 147 6.85 -0.23 6.87
N ASN A 148 6.30 -1.18 7.63
CA ASN A 148 5.41 -2.21 7.11
C ASN A 148 3.98 -1.88 7.52
N ILE A 149 3.04 -1.96 6.58
CA ILE A 149 1.61 -1.81 6.84
C ILE A 149 1.05 -3.20 7.12
N ASP A 150 0.66 -3.47 8.36
CA ASP A 150 -0.02 -4.70 8.73
C ASP A 150 -1.51 -4.61 8.34
N MET A 151 -1.83 -5.16 7.17
CA MET A 151 -3.20 -5.22 6.66
C MET A 151 -4.09 -6.11 7.54
N THR A 152 -3.54 -7.14 8.18
CA THR A 152 -4.29 -8.02 9.09
C THR A 152 -4.76 -7.24 10.31
N CYS A 153 -3.87 -6.47 10.95
CA CYS A 153 -4.23 -5.62 12.09
C CYS A 153 -5.28 -4.54 11.72
N ILE A 154 -5.28 -4.04 10.48
CA ILE A 154 -6.31 -3.11 10.00
C ILE A 154 -7.66 -3.82 9.84
N HIS A 155 -7.69 -4.97 9.14
CA HIS A 155 -8.92 -5.70 8.87
C HIS A 155 -9.52 -6.36 10.12
N MET A 156 -8.69 -6.72 11.11
CA MET A 156 -9.11 -7.34 12.36
C MET A 156 -9.45 -6.33 13.47
N ASN A 157 -9.52 -5.03 13.15
CA ASN A 157 -9.81 -4.01 14.14
C ASN A 157 -11.33 -3.85 14.37
N PRO A 158 -11.87 -4.22 15.56
CA PRO A 158 -13.32 -4.16 15.81
C PRO A 158 -13.90 -2.74 15.77
N LYS A 159 -13.06 -1.70 15.85
CA LYS A 159 -13.47 -0.28 15.72
C LYS A 159 -13.68 0.16 14.27
N HIS A 160 -13.36 -0.71 13.31
CA HIS A 160 -13.55 -0.50 11.87
C HIS A 160 -14.45 -1.58 11.25
N LEU A 161 -14.29 -2.83 11.69
CA LEU A 161 -15.10 -3.97 11.27
C LEU A 161 -15.59 -4.72 12.52
N PRO A 162 -16.82 -4.43 13.02
CA PRO A 162 -17.41 -5.13 14.16
C PRO A 162 -17.44 -6.64 13.95
N ASP A 163 -17.21 -7.41 15.02
CA ASP A 163 -17.08 -8.87 14.97
C ASP A 163 -16.14 -9.35 13.84
N PRO A 164 -14.86 -8.95 13.85
CA PRO A 164 -13.95 -9.16 12.72
C PRO A 164 -13.64 -10.65 12.47
N MET A 165 -13.80 -11.51 13.47
CA MET A 165 -13.65 -12.95 13.35
C MET A 165 -14.88 -13.66 12.76
N GLN A 166 -16.02 -12.97 12.62
CA GLN A 166 -17.24 -13.55 12.05
C GLN A 166 -17.30 -13.33 10.53
N PHE A 167 -17.43 -14.43 9.77
CA PHE A 167 -17.66 -14.39 8.33
C PHE A 167 -19.11 -13.96 8.05
N ASN A 168 -19.31 -12.64 7.94
CA ASN A 168 -20.58 -12.01 7.64
C ASN A 168 -20.41 -11.14 6.37
N PRO A 169 -20.93 -11.54 5.20
CA PRO A 169 -20.87 -10.75 3.96
C PRO A 169 -21.69 -9.45 4.01
N SER A 170 -22.80 -9.41 4.76
CA SER A 170 -23.71 -8.25 4.82
C SER A 170 -23.08 -6.99 5.39
N ARG A 171 -21.91 -7.09 6.03
CA ARG A 171 -21.10 -5.92 6.44
C ARG A 171 -20.64 -5.03 5.26
N PHE A 172 -20.74 -5.51 4.03
CA PHE A 172 -20.41 -4.79 2.80
C PHE A 172 -21.65 -4.36 2.00
N GLU A 173 -22.86 -4.53 2.54
CA GLU A 173 -24.07 -3.99 1.93
C GLU A 173 -24.05 -2.45 1.98
N VAL A 174 -24.14 -1.84 0.80
CA VAL A 174 -24.22 -0.38 0.64
C VAL A 174 -25.70 -0.01 0.59
N PRO A 175 -26.22 0.86 1.49
CA PRO A 175 -27.59 1.35 1.41
C PRO A 175 -27.86 2.00 0.05
N ASP A 176 -29.05 1.79 -0.53
CA ASP A 176 -29.41 2.30 -1.87
C ASP A 176 -29.31 3.84 -2.00
N SER A 177 -29.30 4.57 -0.88
CA SER A 177 -29.09 6.02 -0.81
C SER A 177 -27.63 6.46 -1.00
N LEU A 178 -26.66 5.54 -1.06
CA LEU A 178 -25.24 5.83 -1.24
C LEU A 178 -24.70 5.30 -2.58
N PRO A 179 -23.69 5.97 -3.18
CA PRO A 179 -23.08 5.49 -4.41
C PRO A 179 -22.46 4.10 -4.24
N LYS A 180 -22.85 3.13 -5.06
CA LYS A 180 -22.41 1.71 -4.98
C LYS A 180 -20.89 1.47 -5.05
N HIS A 181 -20.10 2.50 -5.39
CA HIS A 181 -18.64 2.44 -5.37
C HIS A 181 -18.01 2.77 -4.00
N PHE A 182 -18.79 3.23 -3.02
CA PHE A 182 -18.37 3.31 -1.61
C PHE A 182 -18.40 1.91 -0.98
N GLU A 183 -17.47 1.03 -1.39
CA GLU A 183 -17.26 -0.30 -0.78
C GLU A 183 -16.93 -0.19 0.73
N MET A 184 -16.59 1.00 1.25
CA MET A 184 -16.44 1.23 2.70
C MET A 184 -16.62 2.69 3.14
N GLN A 185 -17.14 2.89 4.36
CA GLN A 185 -17.42 4.21 4.94
C GLN A 185 -16.19 5.01 5.40
N LYS A 186 -15.02 4.37 5.60
CA LYS A 186 -13.79 5.05 6.07
C LYS A 186 -12.62 4.75 5.12
N PRO A 187 -11.87 5.76 4.65
CA PRO A 187 -10.67 5.54 3.85
C PRO A 187 -9.66 4.65 4.58
N TYR A 188 -9.05 3.73 3.84
CA TYR A 188 -7.98 2.82 4.32
C TYR A 188 -8.36 1.84 5.45
N SER A 189 -9.62 1.74 5.88
CA SER A 189 -10.04 0.72 6.87
C SER A 189 -10.13 -0.71 6.32
N TYR A 190 -10.02 -0.87 5.00
CA TYR A 190 -9.94 -2.15 4.30
C TYR A 190 -9.14 -1.96 3.02
N ILE A 191 -8.07 -2.75 2.87
CA ILE A 191 -7.08 -2.65 1.81
C ILE A 191 -6.59 -4.04 1.37
N PRO A 192 -7.50 -4.99 1.00
CA PRO A 192 -7.12 -6.36 0.62
C PRO A 192 -6.18 -6.41 -0.60
N PHE A 193 -6.20 -5.36 -1.42
CA PHE A 193 -5.35 -5.19 -2.59
C PHE A 193 -4.29 -4.08 -2.40
N GLY A 194 -4.02 -3.68 -1.15
CA GLY A 194 -3.20 -2.52 -0.83
C GLY A 194 -3.83 -1.19 -1.26
N SER A 195 -3.03 -0.12 -1.30
CA SER A 195 -3.48 1.21 -1.73
C SER A 195 -2.32 2.06 -2.26
N GLY A 196 -2.64 3.17 -2.92
CA GLY A 196 -1.68 4.11 -3.50
C GLY A 196 -0.90 3.54 -4.71
N PRO A 197 0.27 4.10 -5.07
CA PRO A 197 1.04 3.71 -6.25
C PRO A 197 1.57 2.26 -6.28
N ARG A 198 1.33 1.49 -5.21
CA ARG A 198 1.74 0.08 -5.06
C ARG A 198 0.54 -0.84 -4.79
N SER A 199 -0.69 -0.38 -5.04
CA SER A 199 -1.87 -1.24 -5.04
C SER A 199 -1.74 -2.37 -6.08
N CYS A 200 -2.48 -3.46 -5.87
CA CYS A 200 -2.41 -4.62 -6.73
C CYS A 200 -2.97 -4.29 -8.13
N LEU A 201 -2.10 -4.29 -9.13
CA LEU A 201 -2.48 -4.11 -10.54
C LEU A 201 -3.48 -5.19 -11.01
N GLY A 202 -3.43 -6.39 -10.41
CA GLY A 202 -4.30 -7.52 -10.71
C GLY A 202 -5.69 -7.48 -10.04
N THR A 203 -6.07 -6.41 -9.32
CA THR A 203 -7.31 -6.34 -8.53
C THR A 203 -8.56 -6.77 -9.31
N ASN A 204 -8.77 -6.22 -10.50
CA ASN A 204 -9.97 -6.51 -11.31
C ASN A 204 -9.97 -7.95 -11.84
N MET A 205 -8.80 -8.46 -12.24
CA MET A 205 -8.63 -9.85 -12.66
C MET A 205 -8.91 -10.81 -11.49
N ALA A 206 -8.38 -10.52 -10.31
CA ALA A 206 -8.62 -11.31 -9.10
C ALA A 206 -10.11 -11.32 -8.71
N LYS A 207 -10.77 -10.15 -8.69
CA LYS A 207 -12.23 -10.05 -8.46
C LYS A 207 -12.98 -10.92 -9.49
N ALA A 208 -12.68 -10.81 -10.78
CA ALA A 208 -13.36 -11.58 -11.83
C ALA A 208 -13.14 -13.11 -11.69
N THR A 209 -11.90 -13.56 -11.48
CA THR A 209 -11.59 -14.99 -11.30
C THR A 209 -12.29 -15.58 -10.08
N ILE A 210 -12.28 -14.87 -8.94
CA ILE A 210 -12.94 -15.32 -7.71
C ILE A 210 -14.46 -15.39 -7.89
N MET A 211 -15.08 -14.34 -8.46
CA MET A 211 -16.53 -14.33 -8.69
C MET A 211 -16.97 -15.43 -9.67
N MET A 212 -16.20 -15.68 -10.73
CA MET A 212 -16.48 -16.75 -11.68
C MET A 212 -16.33 -18.13 -11.04
N PHE A 213 -15.30 -18.35 -10.22
CA PHE A 213 -15.12 -19.58 -9.45
C PHE A 213 -16.31 -19.82 -8.50
N LEU A 214 -16.67 -18.83 -7.69
CA LEU A 214 -17.81 -18.91 -6.77
C LEU A 214 -19.10 -19.21 -7.51
N HIS A 215 -19.39 -18.48 -8.59
CA HIS A 215 -20.57 -18.73 -9.43
C HIS A 215 -20.60 -20.18 -9.92
N ARG A 216 -19.50 -20.69 -10.50
CA ARG A 216 -19.46 -22.06 -11.06
C ARG A 216 -19.54 -23.16 -9.99
N VAL A 217 -18.87 -22.99 -8.86
CA VAL A 217 -18.90 -23.99 -7.77
C VAL A 217 -20.29 -24.02 -7.12
N VAL A 218 -20.85 -22.86 -6.75
CA VAL A 218 -22.13 -22.78 -6.03
C VAL A 218 -23.33 -23.15 -6.90
N SER A 219 -23.31 -22.85 -8.21
CA SER A 219 -24.43 -23.20 -9.11
C SER A 219 -24.37 -24.61 -9.70
N GLY A 220 -23.21 -25.27 -9.67
CA GLY A 220 -23.02 -26.59 -10.28
C GLY A 220 -22.77 -27.73 -9.31
N TYR A 221 -22.38 -27.46 -8.06
CA TYR A 221 -21.90 -28.49 -7.13
C TYR A 221 -22.39 -28.27 -5.69
N SER A 222 -22.63 -29.39 -5.02
CA SER A 222 -22.58 -29.54 -3.56
C SER A 222 -21.25 -30.18 -3.16
N TRP A 223 -20.84 -30.07 -1.89
CA TRP A 223 -19.57 -30.64 -1.44
C TRP A 223 -19.57 -31.09 0.02
N THR A 224 -18.69 -32.04 0.32
CA THR A 224 -18.35 -32.46 1.69
C THR A 224 -16.89 -32.09 1.99
N ILE A 225 -16.64 -31.58 3.20
CA ILE A 225 -15.30 -31.24 3.68
C ILE A 225 -14.82 -32.36 4.62
N HIS A 226 -13.67 -32.94 4.31
CA HIS A 226 -13.13 -34.10 5.04
C HIS A 226 -12.21 -33.73 6.21
N ASP A 227 -11.64 -32.53 6.18
CA ASP A 227 -10.80 -31.99 7.27
C ASP A 227 -11.15 -30.53 7.53
N TRP A 228 -11.48 -30.24 8.79
CA TRP A 228 -11.88 -28.93 9.29
C TRP A 228 -10.79 -28.26 10.13
N ASP A 229 -9.59 -28.82 10.20
CA ASP A 229 -8.45 -28.26 10.93
C ASP A 229 -8.14 -26.81 10.46
N PRO A 230 -8.33 -25.79 11.32
CA PRO A 230 -8.11 -24.39 10.95
C PRO A 230 -6.62 -23.99 11.00
N ARG A 231 -5.71 -24.91 11.33
CA ARG A 231 -4.28 -24.60 11.44
C ARG A 231 -3.69 -24.19 10.10
N MET A 232 -2.90 -23.12 10.13
CA MET A 232 -2.28 -22.54 8.94
C MET A 232 -0.89 -23.13 8.68
N GLU A 233 -0.51 -23.16 7.40
CA GLU A 233 0.84 -23.54 6.97
C GLU A 233 1.89 -22.58 7.57
N LYS A 234 2.87 -23.12 8.29
CA LYS A 234 3.84 -22.32 9.09
C LYS A 234 4.84 -21.50 8.25
N ILE A 235 5.01 -21.81 6.96
CA ILE A 235 6.06 -21.23 6.10
C ILE A 235 5.44 -20.74 4.78
N SER A 236 4.38 -19.94 4.86
CA SER A 236 3.76 -19.31 3.69
C SER A 236 3.55 -17.81 3.91
N PHE A 237 3.91 -17.01 2.90
CA PHE A 237 3.60 -15.57 2.83
C PHE A 237 2.12 -15.28 2.56
N VAL A 238 1.36 -16.30 2.13
CA VAL A 238 -0.08 -16.23 1.89
C VAL A 238 -0.77 -17.22 2.84
N PRO A 239 -1.81 -16.81 3.59
CA PRO A 239 -2.54 -17.74 4.45
C PRO A 239 -3.07 -18.95 3.65
N ARG A 240 -2.64 -20.16 4.03
CA ARG A 240 -3.15 -21.44 3.53
C ARG A 240 -3.39 -22.38 4.71
N LEU A 241 -4.44 -23.20 4.61
CA LEU A 241 -4.70 -24.28 5.58
C LEU A 241 -3.64 -25.38 5.43
N ALA A 242 -3.13 -25.89 6.55
CA ALA A 242 -2.07 -26.90 6.58
C ALA A 242 -2.51 -28.24 5.96
N SER A 243 -3.81 -28.54 5.98
CA SER A 243 -4.42 -29.72 5.35
C SER A 243 -4.69 -29.56 3.84
N GLY A 244 -4.64 -28.34 3.31
CA GLY A 244 -5.04 -28.04 1.94
C GLY A 244 -6.56 -28.07 1.67
N LEU A 245 -7.40 -28.28 2.70
CA LEU A 245 -8.86 -28.40 2.62
C LEU A 245 -9.34 -29.51 1.66
N PRO A 246 -9.15 -30.80 2.00
CA PRO A 246 -9.67 -31.91 1.20
C PRO A 246 -11.20 -31.91 1.14
N ILE A 247 -11.74 -31.86 -0.07
CA ILE A 247 -13.19 -31.88 -0.34
C ILE A 247 -13.57 -32.93 -1.40
N THR A 248 -14.81 -33.42 -1.35
CA THR A 248 -15.44 -34.14 -2.46
C THR A 248 -16.56 -33.28 -3.03
N LEU A 249 -16.54 -33.08 -4.35
CA LEU A 249 -17.62 -32.40 -5.09
C LEU A 249 -18.64 -33.43 -5.58
N LYS A 250 -19.91 -33.06 -5.56
CA LYS A 250 -21.03 -33.77 -6.19
C LYS A 250 -21.82 -32.77 -7.03
N ALA A 251 -22.03 -33.08 -8.31
CA ALA A 251 -22.88 -32.25 -9.16
C ALA A 251 -24.30 -32.13 -8.57
N LEU A 252 -24.92 -30.96 -8.71
CA LEU A 252 -26.31 -30.71 -8.33
C LEU A 252 -27.28 -31.40 -9.31
#